data_AF-A0A3B1J0C8-F1
#
_entry.id   AF-A0A3B1J0C8-F1
#
_cell.length_a   1.000
_cell.length_b   1.000
_cell.length_c   1.000
_cell.angle_alpha   90.00
_cell.angle_beta   90.00
_cell.angle_gamma   90.00
#
_symmetry.space_group_name_H-M   'P 1'
#
loop_
_entity.id
_entity.type
_entity.pdbx_description
1 polymer ?
#
loop_
_entity_poly.entity_id
_entity_poly.type
_entity_poly.pdbx_seq_one_letter_code
_entity_poly.pdbx_strand_id
1 'polypeptide(L)'
;MCSSAHHCMYSLLQQNLHRLSSRAMAMERGYANWSLILLLCGLLPIATQAGRQMPKLSDKKLCADAECSHPILIARALQDYYPQDCRFIPIRQGQLVYVYAMLKDRGNLYWAGSVQGTYYSEQEARLGHFPSSIVEETHALMPAEVLVKTDKWDFYCP
;
A
#
# COMPACT_ATOMS: atom_id res chain seq x y z
N MET A 1 -23.49 -73.53 2.04
CA MET A 1 -22.34 -74.44 2.27
C MET A 1 -21.71 -74.74 0.90
N CYS A 2 -20.46 -74.35 0.67
CA CYS A 2 -19.75 -74.61 -0.61
C CYS A 2 -19.16 -76.04 -0.59
N SER A 3 -19.31 -76.78 -1.69
CA SER A 3 -19.15 -78.25 -1.73
C SER A 3 -17.75 -78.76 -2.15
N SER A 4 -16.72 -77.93 -2.33
CA SER A 4 -15.35 -78.41 -2.58
C SER A 4 -14.30 -77.31 -2.42
N ALA A 5 -13.12 -77.67 -1.89
CA ALA A 5 -11.99 -76.77 -1.64
C ALA A 5 -11.45 -76.09 -2.91
N HIS A 6 -11.57 -76.74 -4.07
CA HIS A 6 -11.10 -76.19 -5.36
C HIS A 6 -11.91 -74.97 -5.83
N HIS A 7 -13.21 -74.91 -5.53
CA HIS A 7 -14.07 -73.76 -5.87
C HIS A 7 -13.79 -72.53 -4.99
N CYS A 8 -13.28 -72.74 -3.77
CA CYS A 8 -12.96 -71.65 -2.85
C CYS A 8 -11.66 -70.93 -3.25
N MET A 9 -10.70 -71.65 -3.81
CA MET A 9 -9.39 -71.09 -4.18
C MET A 9 -9.48 -70.17 -5.42
N TYR A 10 -10.34 -70.49 -6.38
CA TYR A 10 -10.56 -69.68 -7.59
C TYR A 10 -11.27 -68.35 -7.29
N SER A 11 -12.23 -68.34 -6.38
CA SER A 11 -12.94 -67.11 -5.97
C SER A 11 -12.07 -66.16 -5.16
N LEU A 12 -11.17 -66.69 -4.32
CA LEU A 12 -10.19 -65.90 -3.56
C LEU A 12 -9.10 -65.27 -4.44
N LEU A 13 -8.67 -65.95 -5.51
CA LEU A 13 -7.73 -65.40 -6.51
C LEU A 13 -8.34 -64.27 -7.34
N GLN A 14 -9.61 -64.40 -7.78
CA GLN A 14 -10.33 -63.32 -8.46
C GLN A 14 -10.61 -62.10 -7.55
N GLN A 15 -10.90 -62.32 -6.26
CA GLN A 15 -11.09 -61.23 -5.30
C GLN A 15 -9.80 -60.45 -5.01
N ASN A 16 -8.64 -61.11 -5.00
CA ASN A 16 -7.36 -60.44 -4.78
C ASN A 16 -6.87 -59.63 -5.99
N LEU A 17 -7.10 -60.10 -7.23
CA LEU A 17 -6.76 -59.34 -8.44
C LEU A 17 -7.58 -58.05 -8.57
N HIS A 18 -8.89 -58.10 -8.26
CA HIS A 18 -9.73 -56.89 -8.20
C HIS A 18 -9.33 -55.93 -7.07
N ARG A 19 -8.87 -56.44 -5.92
CA ARG A 19 -8.39 -55.60 -4.80
C ARG A 19 -7.08 -54.87 -5.12
N LEU A 20 -6.17 -55.50 -5.87
CA LEU A 20 -4.90 -54.89 -6.28
C LEU A 20 -5.13 -53.75 -7.29
N SER A 21 -6.08 -53.91 -8.22
CA SER A 21 -6.48 -52.84 -9.15
C SER A 21 -7.10 -51.62 -8.45
N SER A 22 -7.97 -51.81 -7.47
CA SER A 22 -8.60 -50.70 -6.72
C SER A 22 -7.63 -49.93 -5.81
N ARG A 23 -6.57 -50.57 -5.30
CA ARG A 23 -5.56 -49.88 -4.46
C ARG A 23 -4.62 -49.00 -5.29
N ALA A 24 -4.26 -49.41 -6.51
CA ALA A 24 -3.44 -48.59 -7.41
C ALA A 24 -4.16 -47.29 -7.81
N MET A 25 -5.48 -47.29 -7.99
CA MET A 25 -6.24 -46.08 -8.31
C MET A 25 -6.53 -45.16 -7.11
N ALA A 26 -6.39 -45.65 -5.88
CA ALA A 26 -6.64 -44.84 -4.68
C ALA A 26 -5.43 -43.97 -4.27
N MET A 27 -4.21 -44.35 -4.67
CA MET A 27 -2.97 -43.64 -4.32
C MET A 27 -2.63 -42.47 -5.27
N GLU A 28 -3.57 -42.05 -6.12
CA GLU A 28 -3.42 -40.89 -7.01
C GLU A 28 -4.36 -39.73 -6.59
N ARG A 29 -5.41 -39.99 -5.79
CA ARG A 29 -6.41 -38.96 -5.45
C ARG A 29 -6.00 -37.98 -4.35
N GLY A 30 -5.02 -38.35 -3.51
CA GLY A 30 -4.54 -37.49 -2.41
C GLY A 30 -3.61 -36.37 -2.84
N TYR A 31 -2.78 -36.61 -3.87
CA TYR A 31 -1.78 -35.66 -4.34
C TYR A 31 -2.33 -34.62 -5.30
N ALA A 32 -3.39 -34.96 -6.05
CA ALA A 32 -4.02 -34.04 -7.00
C ALA A 32 -4.69 -32.84 -6.33
N ASN A 33 -5.20 -33.00 -5.09
CA ASN A 33 -5.96 -31.95 -4.40
C ASN A 33 -5.04 -30.90 -3.74
N TRP A 34 -3.95 -31.34 -3.12
CA TRP A 34 -2.93 -30.42 -2.57
C TRP A 34 -2.16 -29.68 -3.66
N SER A 35 -1.88 -30.33 -4.78
CA SER A 35 -1.26 -29.68 -5.95
C SER A 35 -2.18 -28.61 -6.52
N LEU A 36 -3.50 -28.87 -6.58
CA LEU A 36 -4.49 -27.87 -6.98
C LEU A 36 -4.55 -26.69 -6.01
N ILE A 37 -4.48 -26.93 -4.70
CA ILE A 37 -4.52 -25.88 -3.67
C ILE A 37 -3.25 -25.01 -3.71
N LEU A 38 -2.07 -25.61 -3.91
CA LEU A 38 -0.82 -24.87 -4.10
C LEU A 38 -0.82 -24.08 -5.41
N LEU A 39 -1.39 -24.62 -6.49
CA LEU A 39 -1.63 -23.89 -7.74
C LEU A 39 -2.65 -22.75 -7.57
N LEU A 40 -3.73 -22.96 -6.82
CA LEU A 40 -4.74 -21.93 -6.53
C LEU A 40 -4.18 -20.83 -5.63
N CYS A 41 -3.36 -21.17 -4.64
CA CYS A 41 -2.70 -20.21 -3.75
C CYS A 41 -1.56 -19.46 -4.46
N GLY A 42 -0.84 -20.09 -5.39
CA GLY A 42 0.18 -19.42 -6.22
C GLY A 42 -0.40 -18.43 -7.24
N LEU A 43 -1.71 -18.51 -7.52
CA LEU A 43 -2.45 -17.60 -8.39
C LEU A 43 -3.14 -16.46 -7.64
N LEU A 44 -3.09 -16.42 -6.30
CA LEU A 44 -3.50 -15.24 -5.56
C LEU A 44 -2.53 -14.11 -5.94
N PRO A 45 -2.99 -13.04 -6.63
CA PRO A 45 -2.16 -11.87 -6.78
C PRO A 45 -1.84 -11.40 -5.36
N ILE A 46 -0.58 -11.56 -4.96
CA ILE A 46 -0.02 -10.77 -3.88
C ILE A 46 -0.44 -9.35 -4.24
N ALA A 47 -1.24 -8.72 -3.38
CA ALA A 47 -1.63 -7.34 -3.56
C ALA A 47 -0.33 -6.52 -3.53
N THR A 48 0.31 -6.39 -4.69
CA THR A 48 1.35 -5.42 -4.90
C THR A 48 0.61 -4.11 -4.68
N GLN A 49 0.98 -3.40 -3.62
CA GLN A 49 0.58 -2.01 -3.47
C GLN A 49 1.29 -1.26 -4.60
N ALA A 50 0.71 -1.34 -5.79
CA ALA A 50 1.10 -0.54 -6.92
C ALA A 50 0.61 0.85 -6.56
N GLY A 51 1.55 1.73 -6.18
CA GLY A 51 1.21 3.10 -5.86
C GLY A 51 0.41 3.75 -7.00
N ARG A 52 -0.49 4.65 -6.62
CA ARG A 52 -1.53 5.19 -7.51
C ARG A 52 -1.24 6.63 -7.87
N GLN A 53 -1.26 6.92 -9.18
CA GLN A 53 -1.26 8.30 -9.64
C GLN A 53 -2.60 8.95 -9.36
N MET A 54 -2.57 10.09 -8.67
CA MET A 54 -3.75 10.90 -8.40
C MET A 54 -3.82 12.09 -9.37
N PRO A 55 -5.03 12.64 -9.61
CA PRO A 55 -5.17 13.91 -10.33
C PRO A 55 -4.34 15.02 -9.68
N LYS A 56 -3.77 15.91 -10.47
CA LYS A 56 -3.00 17.06 -9.94
C LYS A 56 -3.91 18.03 -9.20
N LEU A 57 -3.47 18.51 -8.03
CA LEU A 57 -4.13 19.63 -7.34
C LEU A 57 -3.80 20.97 -8.00
N SER A 58 -2.59 21.10 -8.54
CA SER A 58 -2.13 22.28 -9.27
C SER A 58 -1.03 21.90 -10.26
N ASP A 59 -0.83 22.74 -11.28
CA ASP A 59 0.27 22.64 -12.24
C ASP A 59 1.54 23.37 -11.77
N LYS A 60 1.43 24.21 -10.73
CA LYS A 60 2.53 25.06 -10.23
C LYS A 60 2.56 25.13 -8.71
N LYS A 61 3.75 25.32 -8.16
CA LYS A 61 4.02 25.51 -6.73
C LYS A 61 5.10 26.57 -6.53
N LEU A 62 5.04 27.31 -5.42
CA LEU A 62 6.13 28.16 -4.95
C LEU A 62 6.97 27.38 -3.95
N CYS A 63 8.28 27.45 -4.09
CA CYS A 63 9.27 26.80 -3.24
C CYS A 63 10.35 27.80 -2.80
N ALA A 64 11.14 27.42 -1.79
CA ALA A 64 12.32 28.18 -1.37
C ALA A 64 13.47 28.07 -2.39
N ASP A 65 13.58 26.92 -3.05
CA ASP A 65 14.59 26.60 -4.07
C ASP A 65 13.98 25.75 -5.19
N ALA A 66 14.73 25.56 -6.28
CA ALA A 66 14.26 24.85 -7.48
C ALA A 66 13.93 23.36 -7.23
N GLU A 67 14.52 22.75 -6.21
CA GLU A 67 14.30 21.35 -5.85
C GLU A 67 13.26 21.20 -4.72
N CYS A 68 12.76 22.33 -4.18
CA CYS A 68 11.88 22.37 -3.01
C CYS A 68 12.46 21.60 -1.81
N SER A 69 13.80 21.64 -1.67
CA SER A 69 14.56 20.90 -0.66
C SER A 69 14.62 21.63 0.68
N HIS A 70 14.47 22.96 0.67
CA HIS A 70 14.47 23.79 1.88
C HIS A 70 13.05 24.20 2.28
N PRO A 71 12.75 24.22 3.58
CA PRO A 71 11.47 24.71 4.07
C PRO A 71 11.38 26.24 3.93
N ILE A 72 10.20 26.71 3.53
CA ILE A 72 9.80 28.11 3.46
C ILE A 72 9.56 28.66 4.87
N LEU A 73 8.79 27.95 5.68
CA LEU A 73 8.39 28.39 7.00
C LEU A 73 8.01 27.22 7.91
N ILE A 74 7.91 27.51 9.21
CA ILE A 74 7.29 26.66 10.21
C ILE A 74 5.88 27.20 10.48
N ALA A 75 4.88 26.33 10.41
CA ALA A 75 3.50 26.62 10.74
C ALA A 75 3.05 25.79 11.94
N ARG A 76 2.10 26.30 12.73
CA ARG A 76 1.45 25.58 13.83
C ARG A 76 0.03 25.23 13.44
N ALA A 77 -0.37 23.98 13.67
CA ALA A 77 -1.73 23.54 13.43
C ALA A 77 -2.73 24.15 14.42
N LEU A 78 -3.80 24.75 13.90
CA LEU A 78 -4.88 25.37 14.68
C LEU A 78 -5.96 24.35 15.08
N GLN A 79 -6.11 23.29 14.28
CA GLN A 79 -7.13 22.25 14.46
C GLN A 79 -6.63 20.91 13.90
N ASP A 80 -7.36 19.84 14.24
CA ASP A 80 -7.13 18.53 13.65
C ASP A 80 -7.57 18.48 12.18
N TYR A 81 -6.87 17.68 11.38
CA TYR A 81 -7.16 17.40 9.99
C TYR A 81 -6.92 15.93 9.67
N TYR A 82 -8.01 15.25 9.29
CA TYR A 82 -8.03 13.83 8.98
C TYR A 82 -8.34 13.63 7.48
N PRO A 83 -7.31 13.45 6.65
CA PRO A 83 -7.51 13.33 5.22
C PRO A 83 -8.11 11.99 4.82
N GLN A 84 -8.95 12.01 3.78
CA GLN A 84 -9.53 10.82 3.14
C GLN A 84 -8.67 10.33 1.96
N ASP A 85 -7.61 11.05 1.62
CA ASP A 85 -6.77 10.82 0.46
C ASP A 85 -5.29 10.82 0.89
N CYS A 86 -4.55 9.81 0.41
CA CYS A 86 -3.15 9.55 0.69
C CYS A 86 -2.19 10.70 0.34
N ARG A 87 -2.56 11.57 -0.61
CA ARG A 87 -1.79 12.79 -0.95
C ARG A 87 -1.64 13.75 0.21
N PHE A 88 -2.57 13.70 1.16
CA PHE A 88 -2.64 14.63 2.27
C PHE A 88 -2.08 13.99 3.54
N ILE A 89 -1.50 14.80 4.41
CA ILE A 89 -0.96 14.36 5.70
C ILE A 89 -1.95 14.60 6.84
N PRO A 90 -2.10 13.65 7.78
CA PRO A 90 -2.84 13.91 9.00
C PRO A 90 -2.08 14.92 9.85
N ILE A 91 -2.81 15.89 10.39
CA ILE A 91 -2.26 16.94 11.26
C ILE A 91 -3.14 17.02 12.50
N ARG A 92 -2.52 17.10 13.67
CA ARG A 92 -3.20 17.35 14.94
C ARG A 92 -2.95 18.77 15.41
N GLN A 93 -3.93 19.34 16.11
CA GLN A 93 -3.85 20.66 16.72
C GLN A 93 -2.57 20.80 17.55
N GLY A 94 -1.90 21.93 17.41
CA GLY A 94 -0.66 22.26 18.12
C GLY A 94 0.62 21.67 17.50
N GLN A 95 0.53 20.73 16.55
CA GLN A 95 1.72 20.21 15.88
C GLN A 95 2.41 21.28 15.02
N LEU A 96 3.73 21.19 14.94
CA LEU A 96 4.53 22.02 14.04
C LEU A 96 4.67 21.34 12.68
N VAL A 97 4.54 22.12 11.61
CA VAL A 97 4.61 21.67 10.23
C VAL A 97 5.66 22.50 9.51
N TYR A 98 6.65 21.83 8.93
CA TYR A 98 7.61 22.47 8.02
C TYR A 98 6.98 22.53 6.63
N VAL A 99 6.82 23.74 6.10
CA VAL A 99 6.18 23.99 4.81
C VAL A 99 7.26 24.11 3.75
N TYR A 100 7.22 23.25 2.73
CA TYR A 100 8.21 23.19 1.65
C TYR A 100 7.70 23.77 0.34
N ALA A 101 6.38 23.71 0.12
CA ALA A 101 5.79 24.27 -1.09
C ALA A 101 4.39 24.84 -0.85
N MET A 102 4.06 25.91 -1.57
CA MET A 102 2.71 26.49 -1.59
C MET A 102 2.15 26.33 -3.01
N LEU A 103 1.06 25.58 -3.18
CA LEU A 103 0.48 25.38 -4.52
C LEU A 103 -0.12 26.69 -5.05
N LYS A 104 -0.22 26.82 -6.37
CA LYS A 104 -0.81 28.00 -7.04
C LYS A 104 -2.07 27.64 -7.81
N ASP A 105 -2.69 28.65 -8.42
CA ASP A 105 -3.85 28.50 -9.29
C ASP A 105 -4.98 27.72 -8.61
N ARG A 106 -5.48 26.65 -9.24
CA ARG A 106 -6.59 25.82 -8.71
C ARG A 106 -6.29 25.15 -7.36
N GLY A 107 -5.01 25.02 -7.01
CA GLY A 107 -4.58 24.40 -5.75
C GLY A 107 -4.17 25.39 -4.68
N ASN A 108 -4.36 26.70 -4.85
CA ASN A 108 -3.85 27.75 -3.96
C ASN A 108 -4.30 27.67 -2.48
N LEU A 109 -5.30 26.84 -2.19
CA LEU A 109 -5.75 26.55 -0.82
C LEU A 109 -4.88 25.51 -0.10
N TYR A 110 -3.97 24.84 -0.81
CA TYR A 110 -3.17 23.73 -0.28
C TYR A 110 -1.68 24.05 -0.28
N TRP A 111 -1.02 23.68 0.81
CA TRP A 111 0.43 23.68 0.95
C TRP A 111 0.93 22.25 1.09
N ALA A 112 2.22 22.03 0.83
CA ALA A 112 2.91 20.77 1.01
C ALA A 112 3.98 20.91 2.10
N GLY A 113 4.03 19.93 3.00
CA GLY A 113 4.97 19.96 4.11
C GLY A 113 5.07 18.64 4.84
N SER A 114 5.77 18.66 5.97
CA SER A 114 5.88 17.52 6.87
C SER A 114 5.68 17.93 8.32
N VAL A 115 5.02 17.07 9.08
CA VAL A 115 4.83 17.25 10.53
C VAL A 115 6.17 16.98 11.22
N GLN A 116 6.55 17.86 12.15
CA GLN A 116 7.73 17.64 12.98
C GLN A 116 7.62 16.29 13.72
N GLY A 117 8.55 15.39 13.42
CA GLY A 117 8.66 14.08 14.05
C GLY A 117 9.08 14.17 15.52
N THR A 118 8.97 13.05 16.24
CA THR A 118 9.54 12.95 17.58
C THR A 118 11.03 12.64 17.49
N TYR A 119 11.80 12.96 18.55
CA TYR A 119 13.25 12.77 18.59
C TYR A 119 13.74 11.34 18.28
N TYR A 120 12.88 10.34 18.39
CA TYR A 120 13.17 8.92 18.09
C TYR A 120 12.49 8.42 16.80
N SER A 121 12.00 9.28 15.91
CA SER A 121 11.40 8.82 14.66
C SER A 121 12.51 8.36 13.69
N GLU A 122 12.76 7.05 13.65
CA GLU A 122 13.58 6.40 12.61
C GLU A 122 12.91 6.44 11.21
N GLN A 123 11.68 6.93 11.15
CA GLN A 123 10.89 7.01 9.93
C GLN A 123 11.08 8.37 9.24
N GLU A 124 11.42 8.33 7.96
CA GLU A 124 11.55 9.52 7.12
C GLU A 124 10.28 10.39 7.22
N ALA A 125 10.49 11.70 7.33
CA ALA A 125 9.41 12.67 7.47
C ALA A 125 8.50 12.60 6.23
N ARG A 126 7.27 12.10 6.41
CA ARG A 126 6.33 11.96 5.30
C ARG A 126 5.93 13.34 4.80
N LEU A 127 6.17 13.59 3.52
CA LEU A 127 5.66 14.77 2.82
C LEU A 127 4.22 14.54 2.38
N GLY A 128 3.39 15.58 2.50
CA GLY A 128 2.09 15.60 1.84
C GLY A 128 1.40 16.94 1.98
N HIS A 129 0.21 17.02 1.38
CA HIS A 129 -0.57 18.25 1.28
C HIS A 129 -1.48 18.47 2.48
N PHE A 130 -1.83 19.72 2.75
CA PHE A 130 -2.84 20.11 3.74
C PHE A 130 -3.40 21.50 3.41
N PRO A 131 -4.62 21.85 3.85
CA PRO A 131 -5.18 23.18 3.64
C PRO A 131 -4.36 24.24 4.40
N SER A 132 -4.04 25.38 3.77
CA SER A 132 -3.34 26.45 4.48
C SER A 132 -4.16 27.05 5.63
N SER A 133 -5.49 26.98 5.54
CA SER A 133 -6.41 27.55 6.53
C SER A 133 -6.42 26.85 7.89
N ILE A 134 -5.84 25.65 8.01
CA ILE A 134 -5.81 24.89 9.28
C ILE A 134 -4.52 25.12 10.06
N VAL A 135 -3.61 25.94 9.56
CA VAL A 135 -2.35 26.29 10.23
C VAL A 135 -2.19 27.81 10.33
N GLU A 136 -1.42 28.25 11.30
CA GLU A 136 -0.90 29.62 11.39
C GLU A 136 0.60 29.63 11.09
N GLU A 137 1.07 30.63 10.35
CA GLU A 137 2.51 30.82 10.12
C GLU A 137 3.19 31.29 11.41
N THR A 138 4.28 30.64 11.80
CA THR A 138 4.98 30.96 13.07
C THR A 138 6.39 31.51 12.85
N HIS A 139 7.16 30.94 11.93
CA HIS A 139 8.52 31.37 11.69
C HIS A 139 8.89 31.22 10.22
N ALA A 140 9.24 32.33 9.57
CA ALA A 140 9.76 32.31 8.20
C ALA A 140 11.21 31.82 8.20
N LEU A 141 11.54 30.92 7.30
CA LEU A 141 12.88 30.34 7.13
C LEU A 141 13.51 30.82 5.82
N MET A 142 12.77 30.71 4.72
CA MET A 142 13.19 31.13 3.39
C MET A 142 12.00 31.72 2.61
N PRO A 143 12.24 32.67 1.68
CA PRO A 143 11.17 33.25 0.88
C PRO A 143 10.61 32.24 -0.13
N ALA A 144 9.28 32.25 -0.33
CA ALA A 144 8.59 31.39 -1.31
C ALA A 144 8.56 32.03 -2.71
N GLU A 145 9.72 32.22 -3.33
CA GLU A 145 9.83 33.00 -4.58
C GLU A 145 10.05 32.17 -5.84
N VAL A 146 10.50 30.92 -5.69
CA VAL A 146 10.83 30.07 -6.84
C VAL A 146 9.56 29.37 -7.34
N LEU A 147 9.08 29.78 -8.51
CA LEU A 147 7.94 29.14 -9.17
C LEU A 147 8.39 27.87 -9.89
N VAL A 148 7.90 26.72 -9.44
CA VAL A 148 8.23 25.39 -9.96
C VAL A 148 6.99 24.73 -10.54
N LYS A 149 7.15 24.01 -11.66
CA LYS A 149 6.08 23.17 -12.23
C LYS A 149 5.90 21.91 -11.39
N THR A 150 4.66 21.52 -11.10
CA THR A 150 4.42 20.27 -10.38
C THR A 150 4.76 19.06 -11.25
N ASP A 151 5.34 18.04 -10.65
CA ASP A 151 5.67 16.78 -11.32
C ASP A 151 4.61 15.71 -11.06
N LYS A 152 4.94 14.47 -11.42
CA LYS A 152 4.08 13.30 -11.19
C LYS A 152 4.12 12.85 -9.72
N TRP A 153 5.29 12.96 -9.08
CA TRP A 153 5.59 12.47 -7.74
C TRP A 153 4.97 13.34 -6.64
N ASP A 154 4.76 14.64 -6.92
CA ASP A 154 4.06 15.60 -6.07
C ASP A 154 2.66 15.15 -5.62
N PHE A 155 2.02 14.27 -6.41
CA PHE A 155 0.67 13.76 -6.17
C PHE A 155 0.62 12.24 -6.24
N TYR A 156 1.75 11.56 -6.08
CA TYR A 156 1.81 10.11 -6.10
C TYR A 156 1.49 9.56 -4.71
N CYS A 157 0.64 8.54 -4.66
CA CYS A 157 0.42 7.78 -3.44
C CYS A 157 1.24 6.49 -3.48
N PRO A 158 2.14 6.25 -2.51
CA PRO A 158 2.90 5.01 -2.41
C PRO A 158 2.00 3.80 -2.15
#